data_AF-A0AAU4VE33-F1
#
_entry.id   AF-A0AAU4VE33-F1
#
_cell.length_a   1.000
_cell.length_b   1.000
_cell.length_c   1.000
_cell.angle_alpha   90.00
_cell.angle_beta   90.00
_cell.angle_gamma   90.00
#
_symmetry.space_group_name_H-M   'P 1'
#
loop_
_entity.id
_entity.type
_entity.pdbx_description
1 polymer ?
#
loop_
_entity_poly.entity_id
_entity_poly.type
_entity_poly.pdbx_seq_one_letter_code
_entity_poly.pdbx_strand_id
1 'polypeptide(L)'
;MAVTLTAGALSALAAGTAQAADVNVARNGGFESGLANWSCTGGTGTSVSSPVYAGSGALKAAPAGQDNARCSQTVTVKPNSTYTLSTQVQGSYVYLGATGTGTQDVSTWTPGSGAGWQKLSTTFTTGPNTTQVTVYTHGWYGQPAYVVDEFSVFGPDGGGGTDPGPSVPGAPAGTAVSGQSANALTLSWNAVGSATGYYVYQDGVRVKTVTGGAASTQITGLAAATSYSFQVSAYNAAGEGPKSAPVTGTTTGTDPGPGPGPAVPKHALTGYWQNFNNGATVQKISDVSAQYDIIAVSFADATTTPGAITFNLDSAGLGGYTVAQFKADIAAKKAAGKSVVLSVGGEKGTITVNDSTSANNLANSAYALMQEYGFTGIDIDLENGLNPTYMTQALRSLSSKAGPSLVITMAPQTIDMQSTQGGYFKTALNIKDILTVVNMQYYNSGSMNGCDGKVYSQGSVDFLTALACIQLEGGLDPSQVGIGVPASPSGAGSGYVSPTIVNNALDCLTRGTNCGSFKPSKTYPGLRGAMTWSTNWDAKAGSAWSNSVGPKVHGLP
;
A
#
# COMPACT_ATOMS: atom_id res chain seq x y z
N MET A 1 -9.88 -18.43 77.37
CA MET A 1 -9.26 -18.17 76.05
C MET A 1 -10.09 -18.94 75.03
N ALA A 2 -11.14 -18.38 74.45
CA ALA A 2 -11.10 -17.47 73.29
C ALA A 2 -10.30 -18.08 72.13
N VAL A 3 -10.98 -18.60 71.09
CA VAL A 3 -11.10 -17.95 69.77
C VAL A 3 -12.31 -18.56 69.05
N THR A 4 -13.25 -17.69 68.74
CA THR A 4 -14.36 -17.81 67.79
C THR A 4 -13.83 -17.70 66.35
N LEU A 5 -14.31 -18.55 65.44
CA LEU A 5 -14.22 -18.34 64.00
C LEU A 5 -15.61 -18.52 63.39
N THR A 6 -16.21 -17.40 63.00
CA THR A 6 -17.51 -17.29 62.35
C THR A 6 -17.38 -17.21 60.83
N ALA A 7 -18.39 -17.79 60.19
CA ALA A 7 -19.03 -17.38 58.94
C ALA A 7 -18.45 -17.82 57.59
N GLY A 8 -19.37 -18.36 56.79
CA GLY A 8 -19.26 -18.60 55.35
C GLY A 8 -20.47 -19.36 54.83
N ALA A 9 -21.68 -18.81 55.01
CA ALA A 9 -22.89 -19.34 54.38
C ALA A 9 -22.79 -19.14 52.87
N LEU A 10 -22.69 -20.24 52.11
CA LEU A 10 -22.84 -20.22 50.66
C LEU A 10 -24.33 -20.06 50.33
N SER A 11 -24.70 -18.86 49.87
CA SER A 11 -25.97 -18.58 49.22
C SER A 11 -26.06 -19.41 47.94
N ALA A 12 -27.01 -20.33 47.85
CA ALA A 12 -27.39 -20.97 46.61
C ALA A 12 -28.03 -19.92 45.69
N LEU A 13 -27.22 -19.36 44.77
CA LEU A 13 -27.72 -18.59 43.64
C LEU A 13 -28.52 -19.55 42.76
N ALA A 14 -29.83 -19.31 42.68
CA ALA A 14 -30.71 -19.96 41.72
C ALA A 14 -30.10 -19.80 40.32
N ALA A 15 -29.85 -20.92 39.65
CA ALA A 15 -29.46 -20.93 38.25
C ALA A 15 -30.61 -20.30 37.45
N GLY A 16 -30.45 -19.03 37.10
CA GLY A 16 -31.25 -18.39 36.06
C GLY A 16 -31.07 -19.19 34.79
N THR A 17 -32.14 -19.79 34.28
CA THR A 17 -32.18 -20.35 32.93
C THR A 17 -31.73 -19.26 31.97
N ALA A 18 -30.62 -19.48 31.26
CA ALA A 18 -30.23 -18.63 30.15
C ALA A 18 -31.39 -18.60 29.16
N GLN A 19 -32.07 -17.45 29.03
CA GLN A 19 -33.02 -17.26 27.93
C GLN A 19 -32.23 -17.34 26.63
N ALA A 20 -32.69 -18.20 25.71
CA ALA A 20 -32.20 -18.18 24.34
C ALA A 20 -32.34 -16.75 23.80
N ALA A 21 -31.32 -16.25 23.10
CA ALA A 21 -31.42 -14.95 22.44
C ALA A 21 -32.62 -14.99 21.48
N ASP A 22 -33.57 -14.07 21.63
CA ASP A 22 -34.68 -13.93 20.69
C ASP A 22 -34.10 -13.72 19.29
N VAL A 23 -34.46 -14.60 18.35
CA VAL A 23 -33.98 -14.55 16.96
C VAL A 23 -34.86 -13.58 16.19
N ASN A 24 -34.24 -12.71 15.40
CA ASN A 24 -34.95 -11.74 14.57
C ASN A 24 -35.69 -12.48 13.45
N VAL A 25 -37.01 -12.31 13.39
CA VAL A 25 -37.88 -12.94 12.40
C VAL A 25 -37.86 -12.18 11.06
N ALA A 26 -37.50 -10.89 11.07
CA ALA A 26 -37.28 -10.13 9.84
C ALA A 26 -35.97 -10.55 9.17
N ARG A 27 -35.99 -10.67 7.83
CA ARG A 27 -34.81 -11.00 7.02
C ARG A 27 -34.17 -9.75 6.45
N ASN A 28 -32.84 -9.74 6.36
CA ASN A 28 -32.03 -8.64 5.84
C ASN A 28 -32.42 -7.30 6.48
N GLY A 29 -32.64 -7.30 7.80
CA GLY A 29 -33.09 -6.12 8.54
C GLY A 29 -32.04 -5.00 8.64
N GLY A 30 -30.76 -5.34 8.50
CA GLY A 30 -29.64 -4.39 8.37
C GLY A 30 -29.27 -4.06 6.92
N PHE A 31 -30.00 -4.59 5.93
CA PHE A 31 -29.81 -4.23 4.51
C PHE A 31 -28.40 -4.47 3.91
N GLU A 32 -27.58 -5.32 4.54
CA GLU A 32 -26.25 -5.72 4.09
C GLU A 32 -26.26 -6.46 2.74
N SER A 33 -27.39 -7.10 2.41
CA SER A 33 -27.63 -7.77 1.12
C SER A 33 -28.52 -6.93 0.21
N GLY A 34 -28.35 -5.61 0.22
CA GLY A 34 -29.20 -4.67 -0.52
C GLY A 34 -30.65 -4.74 -0.02
N LEU A 35 -31.62 -4.79 -0.94
CA LEU A 35 -33.05 -4.90 -0.62
C LEU A 35 -33.59 -6.33 -0.70
N ALA A 36 -32.74 -7.35 -0.60
CA ALA A 36 -33.19 -8.73 -0.59
C ALA A 36 -34.27 -8.94 0.49
N ASN A 37 -35.38 -9.59 0.12
CA ASN A 37 -36.58 -9.83 0.96
C ASN A 37 -37.41 -8.59 1.33
N TRP A 38 -37.11 -7.41 0.76
CA TRP A 38 -37.87 -6.18 0.99
C TRP A 38 -38.46 -5.66 -0.30
N SER A 39 -39.73 -5.23 -0.24
CA SER A 39 -40.47 -4.67 -1.38
C SER A 39 -40.87 -3.23 -1.07
N CYS A 40 -40.45 -2.30 -1.92
CA CYS A 40 -40.79 -0.88 -1.81
C CYS A 40 -41.75 -0.45 -2.92
N THR A 41 -42.82 0.26 -2.57
CA THR A 41 -43.83 0.77 -3.51
C THR A 41 -43.20 1.69 -4.55
N GLY A 42 -43.68 1.62 -5.80
CA GLY A 42 -43.25 2.50 -6.88
C GLY A 42 -41.76 2.45 -7.24
N GLY A 43 -40.98 1.47 -6.74
CA GLY A 43 -39.53 1.46 -6.90
C GLY A 43 -38.82 2.57 -6.11
N THR A 44 -39.47 3.12 -5.08
CA THR A 44 -38.99 4.27 -4.31
C THR A 44 -37.80 3.96 -3.39
N GLY A 45 -37.51 2.68 -3.13
CA GLY A 45 -36.47 2.23 -2.22
C GLY A 45 -35.17 1.83 -2.93
N THR A 46 -34.05 2.16 -2.29
CA THR A 46 -32.68 1.77 -2.71
C THR A 46 -31.85 1.39 -1.48
N SER A 47 -30.84 0.54 -1.66
CA SER A 47 -29.82 0.33 -0.62
C SER A 47 -28.69 1.36 -0.76
N VAL A 48 -28.22 1.91 0.36
CA VAL A 48 -27.15 2.91 0.41
C VAL A 48 -26.03 2.48 1.35
N SER A 49 -24.81 2.95 1.11
CA SER A 49 -23.64 2.74 1.99
C SER A 49 -23.35 3.93 2.92
N SER A 50 -24.15 5.01 2.80
CA SER A 50 -24.15 6.15 3.72
C SER A 50 -25.43 6.98 3.53
N PRO A 51 -26.09 7.42 4.62
CA PRO A 51 -25.80 7.09 6.01
C PRO A 51 -26.18 5.62 6.35
N VAL A 52 -25.44 5.00 7.26
CA VAL A 52 -25.65 3.63 7.78
C VAL A 52 -25.52 3.71 9.31
N TYR A 53 -26.39 3.04 10.06
CA TYR A 53 -26.33 3.01 11.52
C TYR A 53 -25.31 1.97 12.00
N ALA A 54 -25.35 0.77 11.42
CA ALA A 54 -24.41 -0.30 11.68
C ALA A 54 -24.19 -1.15 10.41
N GLY A 55 -23.01 -1.76 10.26
CA GLY A 55 -22.70 -2.55 9.08
C GLY A 55 -22.30 -1.70 7.86
N SER A 56 -22.68 -2.15 6.66
CA SER A 56 -22.29 -1.57 5.37
C SER A 56 -23.45 -1.15 4.48
N GLY A 57 -24.70 -1.47 4.85
CA GLY A 57 -25.90 -1.14 4.09
C GLY A 57 -27.00 -0.50 4.93
N ALA A 58 -27.86 0.29 4.29
CA ALA A 58 -29.12 0.77 4.85
C ALA A 58 -30.17 0.92 3.74
N LEU A 59 -31.46 0.84 4.08
CA LEU A 59 -32.55 1.15 3.15
C LEU A 59 -32.79 2.66 3.13
N LYS A 60 -32.86 3.26 1.94
CA LYS A 60 -33.29 4.65 1.72
C LYS A 60 -34.48 4.68 0.77
N ALA A 61 -35.57 5.35 1.17
CA ALA A 61 -36.78 5.47 0.35
C ALA A 61 -37.37 6.89 0.37
N ALA A 62 -37.90 7.34 -0.76
CA ALA A 62 -38.37 8.72 -0.96
C ALA A 62 -39.86 8.78 -1.37
N PRO A 63 -40.74 9.40 -0.56
CA PRO A 63 -42.14 9.63 -0.94
C PRO A 63 -42.24 10.43 -2.25
N ALA A 64 -43.18 10.04 -3.14
CA ALA A 64 -43.35 10.66 -4.45
C ALA A 64 -44.82 10.70 -4.86
N GLY A 65 -45.35 11.89 -5.15
CA GLY A 65 -46.75 12.08 -5.52
C GLY A 65 -47.70 11.57 -4.44
N GLN A 66 -48.50 10.56 -4.77
CA GLN A 66 -49.44 9.88 -3.85
C GLN A 66 -48.86 8.60 -3.25
N ASP A 67 -47.57 8.32 -3.44
CA ASP A 67 -46.87 7.19 -2.83
C ASP A 67 -46.07 7.66 -1.60
N ASN A 68 -46.32 7.06 -0.44
CA ASN A 68 -45.61 7.36 0.80
C ASN A 68 -44.27 6.59 0.93
N ALA A 69 -43.84 5.93 -0.16
CA ALA A 69 -42.62 5.13 -0.26
C ALA A 69 -42.57 4.02 0.78
N ARG A 70 -43.64 3.21 0.85
CA ARG A 70 -43.73 2.10 1.80
C ARG A 70 -42.80 0.97 1.38
N CYS A 71 -41.90 0.58 2.28
CA CYS A 71 -41.08 -0.62 2.17
C CYS A 71 -41.55 -1.66 3.18
N SER A 72 -41.70 -2.91 2.75
CA SER A 72 -42.33 -3.95 3.56
C SER A 72 -41.74 -5.34 3.33
N GLN A 73 -41.93 -6.19 4.32
CA GLN A 73 -41.59 -7.60 4.30
C GLN A 73 -42.71 -8.40 4.99
N THR A 74 -43.01 -9.58 4.46
CA THR A 74 -43.89 -10.54 5.15
C THR A 74 -43.04 -11.50 5.97
N VAL A 75 -43.32 -11.59 7.27
CA VAL A 75 -42.61 -12.41 8.24
C VAL A 75 -43.52 -13.54 8.74
N THR A 76 -42.95 -14.70 9.02
CA THR A 76 -43.67 -15.84 9.61
C THR A 76 -43.77 -15.66 11.12
N VAL A 77 -44.96 -15.85 11.68
CA VAL A 77 -45.21 -15.66 13.11
C VAL A 77 -45.99 -16.85 13.68
N LYS A 78 -45.97 -17.01 15.00
CA LYS A 78 -46.85 -17.95 15.73
C LYS A 78 -48.20 -17.28 15.99
N PRO A 79 -49.31 -18.04 15.95
CA PRO A 79 -50.59 -17.55 16.46
C PRO A 79 -50.56 -17.20 17.96
N ASN A 80 -51.46 -16.32 18.40
CA ASN A 80 -51.62 -15.92 19.81
C ASN A 80 -50.32 -15.51 20.52
N SER A 81 -49.42 -14.83 19.80
CA SER A 81 -48.06 -14.53 20.25
C SER A 81 -47.77 -13.04 20.13
N THR A 82 -47.08 -12.49 21.13
CA THR A 82 -46.69 -11.08 21.15
C THR A 82 -45.28 -10.91 20.59
N TYR A 83 -45.12 -9.94 19.70
CA TYR A 83 -43.88 -9.57 19.05
C TYR A 83 -43.50 -8.13 19.34
N THR A 84 -42.20 -7.87 19.48
CA THR A 84 -41.60 -6.54 19.49
C THR A 84 -41.05 -6.23 18.11
N LEU A 85 -41.49 -5.11 17.55
CA LEU A 85 -41.07 -4.59 16.25
C LEU A 85 -40.23 -3.32 16.49
N SER A 86 -38.99 -3.25 16.01
CA SER A 86 -38.14 -2.07 16.14
C SER A 86 -37.22 -1.82 14.95
N THR A 87 -36.73 -0.59 14.79
CA THR A 87 -35.73 -0.22 13.77
C THR A 87 -35.07 1.13 14.13
N GLN A 88 -33.90 1.41 13.56
CA GLN A 88 -33.28 2.73 13.53
C GLN A 88 -33.70 3.47 12.26
N VAL A 89 -34.14 4.72 12.41
CA VAL A 89 -34.58 5.55 11.29
C VAL A 89 -33.93 6.92 11.31
N GLN A 90 -33.76 7.51 10.14
CA GLN A 90 -33.37 8.90 9.96
C GLN A 90 -34.33 9.54 8.96
N GLY A 91 -34.97 10.65 9.35
CA GLY A 91 -35.97 11.33 8.52
C GLY A 91 -37.12 11.90 9.34
N SER A 92 -37.91 12.75 8.70
CA SER A 92 -39.10 13.36 9.32
C SER A 92 -40.35 12.53 9.01
N TYR A 93 -41.18 12.29 10.02
CA TYR A 93 -42.44 11.55 9.90
C TYR A 93 -42.27 10.14 9.30
N VAL A 94 -41.26 9.41 9.77
CA VAL A 94 -41.04 8.01 9.39
C VAL A 94 -41.93 7.13 10.27
N TYR A 95 -42.70 6.25 9.65
CA TYR A 95 -43.58 5.31 10.31
C TYR A 95 -42.96 3.91 10.33
N LEU A 96 -43.24 3.17 11.39
CA LEU A 96 -42.94 1.75 11.58
C LEU A 96 -44.25 1.05 11.97
N GLY A 97 -44.60 -0.05 11.32
CA GLY A 97 -45.83 -0.77 11.66
C GLY A 97 -45.89 -2.22 11.20
N ALA A 98 -46.97 -2.88 11.63
CA ALA A 98 -47.31 -4.25 11.27
C ALA A 98 -48.80 -4.32 10.90
N THR A 99 -49.09 -4.96 9.76
CA THR A 99 -50.44 -5.18 9.24
C THR A 99 -50.72 -6.66 9.00
N GLY A 100 -52.00 -7.04 9.08
CA GLY A 100 -52.40 -8.45 8.95
C GLY A 100 -52.12 -9.26 10.22
N THR A 101 -52.09 -8.59 11.37
CA THR A 101 -51.84 -9.22 12.68
C THR A 101 -52.93 -10.23 13.07
N GLY A 102 -54.14 -10.12 12.51
CA GLY A 102 -55.31 -10.89 12.91
C GLY A 102 -55.88 -10.47 14.28
N THR A 103 -55.34 -9.40 14.86
CA THR A 103 -55.97 -8.65 15.95
C THR A 103 -56.09 -7.18 15.53
N GLN A 104 -55.40 -6.26 16.20
CA GLN A 104 -55.28 -4.87 15.84
C GLN A 104 -53.92 -4.60 15.21
N ASP A 105 -53.93 -4.07 13.99
CA ASP A 105 -52.72 -3.60 13.33
C ASP A 105 -52.13 -2.38 14.05
N VAL A 106 -50.80 -2.27 14.07
CA VAL A 106 -50.09 -1.28 14.89
C VAL A 106 -49.18 -0.41 14.03
N SER A 107 -49.01 0.84 14.46
CA SER A 107 -48.00 1.73 13.90
C SER A 107 -47.49 2.71 14.96
N THR A 108 -46.23 3.09 14.85
CA THR A 108 -45.60 4.22 15.55
C THR A 108 -44.85 5.08 14.54
N TRP A 109 -44.47 6.30 14.92
CA TRP A 109 -43.77 7.22 14.02
C TRP A 109 -42.84 8.16 14.77
N THR A 110 -41.88 8.75 14.06
CA THR A 110 -40.90 9.68 14.62
C THR A 110 -41.57 10.98 15.10
N PRO A 111 -41.59 11.30 16.40
CA PRO A 111 -42.38 12.43 16.93
C PRO A 111 -41.82 13.83 16.59
N GLY A 112 -40.75 13.96 15.79
CA GLY A 112 -40.17 15.24 15.39
C GLY A 112 -39.31 15.16 14.12
N SER A 113 -38.88 16.31 13.60
CA SER A 113 -38.05 16.42 12.39
C SER A 113 -36.55 16.28 12.72
N GLY A 114 -36.06 15.05 12.81
CA GLY A 114 -34.68 14.77 13.24
C GLY A 114 -33.72 14.50 12.07
N ALA A 115 -32.60 15.22 12.02
CA ALA A 115 -31.49 14.95 11.10
C ALA A 115 -30.58 13.78 11.55
N GLY A 116 -30.81 13.18 12.72
CA GLY A 116 -30.03 12.06 13.27
C GLY A 116 -30.83 10.77 13.42
N TRP A 117 -30.14 9.67 13.73
CA TRP A 117 -30.76 8.36 13.95
C TRP A 117 -31.67 8.34 15.18
N GLN A 118 -32.86 7.78 15.02
CA GLN A 118 -33.89 7.62 16.05
C GLN A 118 -34.39 6.19 16.05
N LYS A 119 -34.50 5.58 17.24
CA LYS A 119 -35.08 4.24 17.37
C LYS A 119 -36.61 4.33 17.41
N LEU A 120 -37.28 3.63 16.52
CA LEU A 120 -38.72 3.35 16.63
C LEU A 120 -38.93 1.94 17.19
N SER A 121 -39.95 1.79 18.03
CA SER A 121 -40.34 0.50 18.58
C SER A 121 -41.84 0.46 18.86
N THR A 122 -42.48 -0.67 18.59
CA THR A 122 -43.86 -0.97 18.96
C THR A 122 -44.01 -2.48 19.19
N THR A 123 -45.17 -2.91 19.67
CA THR A 123 -45.49 -4.34 19.89
C THR A 123 -46.80 -4.69 19.21
N PHE A 124 -46.91 -5.91 18.67
CA PHE A 124 -48.18 -6.45 18.16
C PHE A 124 -48.43 -7.86 18.70
N THR A 125 -49.70 -8.26 18.75
CA THR A 125 -50.10 -9.62 19.12
C THR A 125 -50.83 -10.28 17.96
N THR A 126 -50.45 -11.51 17.63
CA THR A 126 -51.04 -12.24 16.51
C THR A 126 -52.36 -12.90 16.90
N GLY A 127 -53.30 -12.96 15.97
CA GLY A 127 -54.58 -13.65 16.14
C GLY A 127 -54.42 -15.18 16.17
N PRO A 128 -55.49 -15.91 16.50
CA PRO A 128 -55.45 -17.36 16.72
C PRO A 128 -55.14 -18.21 15.48
N ASN A 129 -55.27 -17.62 14.28
CA ASN A 129 -54.96 -18.28 13.01
C ASN A 129 -53.83 -17.57 12.22
N THR A 130 -53.23 -16.53 12.80
CA THR A 130 -52.23 -15.71 12.09
C THR A 130 -50.88 -16.41 12.13
N THR A 131 -50.39 -16.80 10.95
CA THR A 131 -49.08 -17.42 10.76
C THR A 131 -48.10 -16.54 9.99
N GLN A 132 -48.57 -15.42 9.43
CA GLN A 132 -47.76 -14.44 8.74
C GLN A 132 -48.28 -13.03 9.01
N VAL A 133 -47.37 -12.05 9.07
CA VAL A 133 -47.67 -10.62 9.24
C VAL A 133 -46.81 -9.81 8.27
N THR A 134 -47.34 -8.72 7.74
CA THR A 134 -46.55 -7.78 6.93
C THR A 134 -46.07 -6.64 7.80
N VAL A 135 -44.75 -6.55 7.98
CA VAL A 135 -44.08 -5.44 8.69
C VAL A 135 -43.57 -4.41 7.68
N TYR A 136 -43.52 -3.14 8.08
CA TYR A 136 -43.22 -2.06 7.13
C TYR A 136 -42.65 -0.80 7.76
N THR A 137 -42.00 0.00 6.91
CA THR A 137 -41.76 1.43 7.10
C THR A 137 -42.38 2.25 5.97
N HIS A 138 -42.74 3.51 6.23
CA HIS A 138 -43.04 4.47 5.17
C HIS A 138 -42.76 5.90 5.64
N GLY A 139 -42.59 6.82 4.70
CA GLY A 139 -42.48 8.25 4.98
C GLY A 139 -43.85 8.93 5.04
N TRP A 140 -43.84 10.26 4.98
CA TRP A 140 -45.06 11.06 4.83
C TRP A 140 -45.05 11.85 3.52
N TYR A 141 -46.23 12.10 2.96
CA TYR A 141 -46.36 12.81 1.69
C TYR A 141 -45.65 14.18 1.73
N GLY A 142 -44.89 14.46 0.67
CA GLY A 142 -44.13 15.70 0.53
C GLY A 142 -42.91 15.84 1.44
N GLN A 143 -42.54 14.79 2.21
CA GLN A 143 -41.31 14.79 3.01
C GLN A 143 -40.10 14.31 2.20
N PRO A 144 -38.86 14.70 2.61
CA PRO A 144 -37.63 14.14 2.06
C PRO A 144 -37.52 12.62 2.26
N ALA A 145 -36.53 12.03 1.60
CA ALA A 145 -36.21 10.61 1.77
C ALA A 145 -35.90 10.28 3.24
N TYR A 146 -36.36 9.10 3.66
CA TYR A 146 -36.03 8.51 4.96
C TYR A 146 -35.05 7.36 4.78
N VAL A 147 -34.27 7.09 5.83
CA VAL A 147 -33.31 5.98 5.89
C VAL A 147 -33.70 5.07 7.05
N VAL A 148 -33.55 3.75 6.86
CA VAL A 148 -33.91 2.69 7.80
C VAL A 148 -32.74 1.72 7.90
N ASP A 149 -32.44 1.32 9.12
CA ASP A 149 -31.42 0.33 9.42
C ASP A 149 -31.80 -0.48 10.68
N GLU A 150 -31.17 -1.63 10.89
CA GLU A 150 -31.36 -2.49 12.07
C GLU A 150 -32.84 -2.83 12.35
N PHE A 151 -33.58 -3.23 11.32
CA PHE A 151 -34.99 -3.63 11.43
C PHE A 151 -35.13 -5.01 12.09
N SER A 152 -35.95 -5.10 13.12
CA SER A 152 -36.11 -6.33 13.90
C SER A 152 -37.55 -6.62 14.32
N VAL A 153 -37.89 -7.91 14.30
CA VAL A 153 -39.12 -8.50 14.82
C VAL A 153 -38.72 -9.62 15.77
N PHE A 154 -38.94 -9.46 17.07
CA PHE A 154 -38.59 -10.47 18.09
C PHE A 154 -39.85 -10.98 18.77
N GLY A 155 -39.95 -12.29 19.02
CA GLY A 155 -41.10 -12.90 19.68
C GLY A 155 -40.84 -14.35 20.12
N PRO A 156 -41.86 -15.05 20.65
CA PRO A 156 -41.72 -16.36 21.31
C PRO A 156 -41.45 -17.53 20.35
N ASP A 157 -41.19 -17.24 19.08
CA ASP A 157 -40.92 -18.22 18.04
C ASP A 157 -39.45 -18.62 17.93
N GLY A 158 -38.52 -17.89 18.56
CA GLY A 158 -37.09 -18.22 18.42
C GLY A 158 -36.63 -18.24 16.96
N GLY A 159 -37.36 -17.56 16.07
CA GLY A 159 -37.04 -17.35 14.65
C GLY A 159 -37.42 -18.49 13.71
N GLY A 160 -38.55 -18.35 13.02
CA GLY A 160 -38.81 -18.99 11.71
C GLY A 160 -38.13 -18.26 10.54
N GLY A 161 -37.43 -17.16 10.82
CA GLY A 161 -36.52 -16.50 9.90
C GLY A 161 -35.09 -16.84 10.27
N THR A 162 -34.54 -17.94 9.74
CA THR A 162 -33.09 -17.99 9.58
C THR A 162 -32.75 -17.06 8.41
N ASP A 163 -32.66 -15.76 8.67
CA ASP A 163 -31.53 -15.08 8.05
C ASP A 163 -30.31 -15.78 8.67
N PRO A 164 -29.31 -16.22 7.88
CA PRO A 164 -28.16 -16.83 8.49
C PRO A 164 -27.58 -15.77 9.43
N GLY A 165 -27.66 -16.01 10.75
CA GLY A 165 -26.70 -15.40 11.66
C GLY A 165 -25.33 -15.53 11.01
N PRO A 166 -24.49 -14.47 11.05
CA PRO A 166 -23.48 -14.17 10.05
C PRO A 166 -22.99 -15.45 9.37
N SER A 167 -23.33 -15.73 8.11
CA SER A 167 -22.88 -17.02 7.56
C SER A 167 -21.35 -17.10 7.65
N VAL A 168 -20.81 -18.27 8.00
CA VAL A 168 -19.36 -18.46 8.00
C VAL A 168 -18.82 -18.01 6.63
N PRO A 169 -17.68 -17.33 6.57
CA PRO A 169 -17.20 -16.78 5.30
C PRO A 169 -17.02 -17.87 4.23
N GLY A 170 -17.13 -17.51 2.96
CA GLY A 170 -16.81 -18.42 1.86
C GLY A 170 -15.33 -18.86 1.88
N ALA A 171 -15.01 -19.95 1.18
CA ALA A 171 -13.62 -20.37 1.00
C ALA A 171 -12.84 -19.28 0.25
N PRO A 172 -11.66 -18.86 0.75
CA PRO A 172 -10.78 -17.97 0.00
C PRO A 172 -10.43 -18.55 -1.38
N ALA A 173 -10.62 -17.75 -2.43
CA ALA A 173 -10.23 -18.10 -3.80
C ALA A 173 -8.85 -17.54 -4.14
N GLY A 174 -8.27 -18.01 -5.25
CA GLY A 174 -6.99 -17.49 -5.76
C GLY A 174 -5.81 -17.69 -4.80
N THR A 175 -5.85 -18.71 -3.95
CA THR A 175 -4.76 -19.02 -3.04
C THR A 175 -3.50 -19.33 -3.85
N ALA A 176 -2.43 -18.58 -3.60
CA ALA A 176 -1.17 -18.71 -4.30
C ALA A 176 0.00 -18.65 -3.32
N VAL A 177 1.08 -19.35 -3.66
CA VAL A 177 2.37 -19.29 -2.97
C VAL A 177 3.31 -18.38 -3.76
N SER A 178 4.01 -17.51 -3.05
CA SER A 178 5.06 -16.63 -3.57
C SER A 178 6.15 -16.44 -2.50
N GLY A 179 7.16 -15.59 -2.76
CA GLY A 179 8.16 -15.21 -1.75
C GLY A 179 8.86 -16.40 -1.10
N GLN A 180 9.16 -17.44 -1.87
CA GLN A 180 9.75 -18.70 -1.39
C GLN A 180 11.15 -18.43 -0.85
N SER A 181 11.47 -18.94 0.35
CA SER A 181 12.82 -18.96 0.91
C SER A 181 13.23 -20.37 1.36
N ALA A 182 14.42 -20.56 1.96
CA ALA A 182 14.79 -21.86 2.55
C ALA A 182 13.97 -22.18 3.79
N ASN A 183 13.46 -21.15 4.47
CA ASN A 183 12.76 -21.32 5.73
C ASN A 183 11.37 -20.68 5.76
N ALA A 184 10.91 -20.09 4.65
CA ALA A 184 9.65 -19.38 4.61
C ALA A 184 8.95 -19.45 3.25
N LEU A 185 7.64 -19.26 3.25
CA LEU A 185 6.79 -19.15 2.08
C LEU A 185 5.76 -18.05 2.33
N THR A 186 5.46 -17.22 1.33
CA THR A 186 4.38 -16.22 1.42
C THR A 186 3.14 -16.77 0.74
N LEU A 187 2.02 -16.76 1.45
CA LEU A 187 0.70 -17.11 0.94
C LEU A 187 -0.13 -15.86 0.72
N SER A 188 -0.82 -15.78 -0.40
CA SER A 188 -1.81 -14.74 -0.71
C SER A 188 -3.10 -15.35 -1.21
N TRP A 189 -4.22 -14.68 -0.98
CA TRP A 189 -5.54 -15.10 -1.44
C TRP A 189 -6.43 -13.88 -1.69
N ASN A 190 -7.57 -14.09 -2.35
CA ASN A 190 -8.56 -13.04 -2.50
C ASN A 190 -9.27 -12.80 -1.16
N ALA A 191 -9.43 -11.52 -0.79
CA ALA A 191 -10.16 -11.16 0.41
C ALA A 191 -11.62 -11.62 0.34
N VAL A 192 -12.13 -12.18 1.44
CA VAL A 192 -13.52 -12.59 1.59
C VAL A 192 -14.25 -11.50 2.39
N GLY A 193 -15.24 -10.85 1.77
CA GLY A 193 -15.87 -9.64 2.33
C GLY A 193 -16.49 -9.81 3.72
N SER A 194 -16.98 -11.01 4.06
CA SER A 194 -17.57 -11.31 5.38
C SER A 194 -16.56 -11.78 6.44
N ALA A 195 -15.26 -11.84 6.12
CA ALA A 195 -14.22 -12.33 7.00
C ALA A 195 -13.66 -11.23 7.91
N THR A 196 -13.44 -11.54 9.18
CA THR A 196 -12.69 -10.68 10.11
C THR A 196 -11.22 -11.14 10.27
N GLY A 197 -10.92 -12.34 9.78
CA GLY A 197 -9.56 -12.89 9.70
C GLY A 197 -9.52 -14.20 8.92
N TYR A 198 -8.33 -14.83 8.90
CA TYR A 198 -8.08 -16.09 8.21
C TYR A 198 -7.27 -17.06 9.06
N TYR A 199 -7.50 -18.36 8.91
CA TYR A 199 -6.63 -19.41 9.41
C TYR A 199 -5.83 -20.03 8.27
N VAL A 200 -4.53 -20.25 8.50
CA VAL A 200 -3.65 -20.94 7.56
C VAL A 200 -3.35 -22.34 8.08
N TYR A 201 -3.50 -23.31 7.19
CA TYR A 201 -3.21 -24.71 7.42
C TYR A 201 -2.00 -25.14 6.62
N GLN A 202 -1.08 -25.85 7.26
CA GLN A 202 0.05 -26.53 6.63
C GLN A 202 -0.13 -28.03 6.86
N ASP A 203 -0.16 -28.80 5.78
CA ASP A 203 -0.35 -30.26 5.79
C ASP A 203 -1.56 -30.69 6.65
N GLY A 204 -2.63 -29.90 6.59
CA GLY A 204 -3.89 -30.13 7.32
C GLY A 204 -3.93 -29.58 8.75
N VAL A 205 -2.80 -29.12 9.30
CA VAL A 205 -2.71 -28.58 10.67
C VAL A 205 -2.74 -27.05 10.64
N ARG A 206 -3.52 -26.42 11.53
CA ARG A 206 -3.55 -24.96 11.65
C ARG A 206 -2.22 -24.46 12.21
N VAL A 207 -1.51 -23.64 11.44
CA VAL A 207 -0.20 -23.10 11.82
C VAL A 207 -0.22 -21.60 12.09
N LYS A 208 -1.24 -20.87 11.61
CA LYS A 208 -1.30 -19.41 11.80
C LYS A 208 -2.73 -18.86 11.80
N THR A 209 -2.93 -17.78 12.55
CA THR A 209 -4.13 -16.94 12.53
C THR A 209 -3.74 -15.55 12.03
N VAL A 210 -4.48 -15.03 11.04
CA VAL A 210 -4.29 -13.71 10.44
C VAL A 210 -5.49 -12.83 10.81
N THR A 211 -5.26 -11.79 11.61
CA THR A 211 -6.31 -10.87 12.09
C THR A 211 -6.34 -9.58 11.26
N GLY A 212 -7.48 -8.88 11.26
CA GLY A 212 -7.58 -7.54 10.64
C GLY A 212 -7.76 -7.55 9.12
N GLY A 213 -8.24 -8.66 8.56
CA GLY A 213 -8.63 -8.75 7.15
C GLY A 213 -7.49 -8.83 6.12
N ALA A 214 -6.22 -8.88 6.54
CA ALA A 214 -5.09 -9.03 5.63
C ALA A 214 -5.19 -10.35 4.84
N ALA A 215 -5.26 -10.27 3.51
CA ALA A 215 -5.42 -11.43 2.62
C ALA A 215 -4.07 -12.02 2.15
N SER A 216 -3.05 -11.91 3.00
CA SER A 216 -1.70 -12.42 2.75
C SER A 216 -0.95 -12.64 4.07
N THR A 217 -0.07 -13.64 4.10
CA THR A 217 0.82 -13.87 5.24
C THR A 217 2.04 -14.70 4.88
N GLN A 218 3.14 -14.49 5.60
CA GLN A 218 4.34 -15.32 5.52
C GLN A 218 4.32 -16.44 6.57
N ILE A 219 4.61 -17.67 6.15
CA ILE A 219 4.85 -18.83 7.01
C ILE A 219 6.36 -19.02 7.09
N THR A 220 6.90 -19.06 8.31
CA THR A 220 8.35 -19.17 8.58
C THR A 220 8.66 -20.43 9.40
N GLY A 221 9.94 -20.77 9.56
CA GLY A 221 10.36 -21.96 10.32
C GLY A 221 10.23 -23.28 9.55
N LEU A 222 10.11 -23.20 8.22
CA LEU A 222 10.03 -24.36 7.33
C LEU A 222 11.42 -24.97 7.12
N ALA A 223 11.48 -26.27 6.84
CA ALA A 223 12.70 -26.94 6.43
C ALA A 223 13.04 -26.61 4.98
N ALA A 224 14.32 -26.51 4.64
CA ALA A 224 14.78 -26.23 3.28
C ALA A 224 14.48 -27.39 2.31
N ALA A 225 14.41 -27.09 1.01
CA ALA A 225 14.10 -28.04 -0.07
C ALA A 225 12.88 -28.93 0.18
N THR A 226 11.89 -28.43 0.95
CA THR A 226 10.77 -29.23 1.42
C THR A 226 9.48 -28.69 0.82
N SER A 227 8.68 -29.59 0.24
CA SER A 227 7.37 -29.25 -0.28
C SER A 227 6.33 -29.33 0.83
N TYR A 228 5.50 -28.29 0.92
CA TYR A 228 4.42 -28.16 1.88
C TYR A 228 3.11 -27.90 1.16
N SER A 229 2.02 -28.48 1.67
CA SER A 229 0.68 -28.19 1.19
C SER A 229 -0.01 -27.19 2.11
N PHE A 230 -0.50 -26.08 1.57
CA PHE A 230 -1.22 -25.06 2.32
C PHE A 230 -2.67 -24.93 1.90
N GLN A 231 -3.51 -24.61 2.89
CA GLN A 231 -4.90 -24.22 2.69
C GLN A 231 -5.21 -23.02 3.58
N VAL A 232 -6.17 -22.20 3.18
CA VAL A 232 -6.60 -21.04 3.95
C VAL A 232 -8.11 -21.11 4.13
N SER A 233 -8.60 -20.83 5.33
CA SER A 233 -10.03 -20.59 5.59
C SER A 233 -10.22 -19.18 6.12
N ALA A 234 -11.36 -18.58 5.82
CA ALA A 234 -11.77 -17.31 6.40
C ALA A 234 -12.63 -17.57 7.64
N TYR A 235 -12.54 -16.68 8.64
CA TYR A 235 -13.39 -16.76 9.83
C TYR A 235 -13.99 -15.40 10.19
N ASN A 236 -15.13 -15.44 10.87
CA ASN A 236 -15.77 -14.29 11.48
C ASN A 236 -16.43 -14.68 12.82
N ALA A 237 -17.29 -13.82 13.36
CA ALA A 237 -17.98 -14.05 14.62
C ALA A 237 -18.88 -15.30 14.63
N ALA A 238 -19.31 -15.80 13.47
CA ALA A 238 -20.09 -17.03 13.37
C ALA A 238 -19.26 -18.30 13.19
N GLY A 239 -17.94 -18.15 13.06
CA GLY A 239 -17.02 -19.27 13.00
C GLY A 239 -16.20 -19.31 11.71
N GLU A 240 -15.65 -20.49 11.45
CA GLU A 240 -14.72 -20.73 10.36
C GLU A 240 -15.43 -21.31 9.13
N GLY A 241 -15.13 -20.73 7.98
CA GLY A 241 -15.62 -21.18 6.68
C GLY A 241 -14.86 -22.38 6.10
N PRO A 242 -15.28 -22.89 4.94
CA PRO A 242 -14.55 -23.94 4.24
C PRO A 242 -13.13 -23.50 3.87
N LYS A 243 -12.21 -24.48 3.82
CA LYS A 243 -10.83 -24.28 3.36
C LYS A 243 -10.79 -24.07 1.85
N SER A 244 -9.82 -23.29 1.39
CA SER A 244 -9.48 -23.17 -0.03
C SER A 244 -9.00 -24.50 -0.62
N ALA A 245 -8.93 -24.55 -1.96
CA ALA A 245 -8.18 -25.61 -2.65
C ALA A 245 -6.72 -25.61 -2.15
N PRO A 246 -6.11 -26.79 -1.97
CA PRO A 246 -4.72 -26.86 -1.53
C PRO A 246 -3.80 -26.23 -2.57
N VAL A 247 -2.84 -25.45 -2.10
CA VAL A 247 -1.72 -24.96 -2.90
C VAL A 247 -0.44 -25.54 -2.36
N THR A 248 0.42 -26.03 -3.24
CA THR A 248 1.74 -26.54 -2.85
C THR A 248 2.78 -25.45 -3.00
N GLY A 249 3.63 -25.31 -1.99
CA GLY A 249 4.80 -24.45 -2.02
C GLY A 249 6.03 -25.25 -1.60
N THR A 250 7.11 -25.14 -2.37
CA THR A 250 8.37 -25.79 -2.03
C THR A 250 9.34 -24.72 -1.55
N THR A 251 9.85 -24.87 -0.33
CA THR A 251 10.98 -24.07 0.14
C THR A 251 12.20 -24.42 -0.69
N THR A 252 13.07 -23.44 -0.88
CA THR A 252 14.30 -23.64 -1.65
C THR A 252 15.33 -24.40 -0.81
N GLY A 253 16.26 -25.13 -1.44
CA GLY A 253 17.27 -25.95 -0.72
C GLY A 253 18.38 -25.16 -0.02
N THR A 254 18.53 -23.91 -0.41
CA THR A 254 19.25 -22.82 0.25
C THR A 254 18.28 -21.65 0.25
N ASP A 255 18.39 -20.64 1.11
CA ASP A 255 17.59 -19.42 0.88
C ASP A 255 17.82 -19.02 -0.60
N PRO A 256 16.84 -18.48 -1.34
CA PRO A 256 17.21 -17.41 -2.22
C PRO A 256 17.74 -16.37 -1.23
N GLY A 257 19.04 -16.46 -0.96
CA GLY A 257 19.80 -15.25 -0.79
C GLY A 257 19.37 -14.32 -1.92
N PRO A 258 19.35 -12.99 -1.66
CA PRO A 258 18.83 -11.99 -2.60
C PRO A 258 19.17 -12.43 -4.02
N GLY A 259 18.14 -12.68 -4.84
CA GLY A 259 18.29 -13.39 -6.11
C GLY A 259 19.51 -12.90 -6.89
N PRO A 260 20.16 -13.76 -7.68
CA PRO A 260 21.64 -13.82 -7.78
C PRO A 260 22.36 -12.50 -7.45
N GLY A 261 22.79 -12.34 -6.20
CA GLY A 261 23.62 -11.22 -5.74
C GLY A 261 22.83 -9.93 -5.47
N PRO A 262 23.41 -8.95 -4.74
CA PRO A 262 22.74 -7.67 -4.58
C PRO A 262 22.45 -7.12 -5.97
N ALA A 263 21.26 -6.54 -6.18
CA ALA A 263 20.91 -5.89 -7.44
C ALA A 263 21.90 -4.77 -7.84
N VAL A 264 22.85 -4.42 -6.95
CA VAL A 264 23.92 -3.45 -7.12
C VAL A 264 25.18 -3.95 -6.41
N PRO A 265 26.37 -3.97 -7.06
CA PRO A 265 27.63 -4.35 -6.41
C PRO A 265 27.99 -3.43 -5.24
N LYS A 266 28.81 -3.91 -4.29
CA LYS A 266 29.25 -3.14 -3.10
C LYS A 266 29.71 -1.73 -3.46
N HIS A 267 30.54 -1.64 -4.51
CA HIS A 267 30.92 -0.38 -5.12
C HIS A 267 30.34 -0.31 -6.53
N ALA A 268 29.58 0.75 -6.81
CA ALA A 268 28.77 0.86 -8.00
C ALA A 268 28.96 2.19 -8.71
N LEU A 269 28.99 2.14 -10.04
CA LEU A 269 28.91 3.29 -10.92
C LEU A 269 27.48 3.45 -11.44
N THR A 270 26.82 4.56 -11.11
CA THR A 270 25.49 4.90 -11.65
C THR A 270 25.61 5.83 -12.85
N GLY A 271 24.87 5.58 -13.92
CA GLY A 271 24.82 6.47 -15.09
C GLY A 271 23.39 6.72 -15.55
N TYR A 272 23.04 7.98 -15.78
CA TYR A 272 21.75 8.34 -16.37
C TYR A 272 21.77 8.05 -17.88
N TRP A 273 20.79 7.34 -18.40
CA TRP A 273 20.58 7.07 -19.82
C TRP A 273 19.39 7.89 -20.30
N GLN A 274 19.61 8.67 -21.36
CA GLN A 274 18.63 9.64 -21.84
C GLN A 274 17.62 8.97 -22.79
N ASN A 275 16.35 8.96 -22.39
CA ASN A 275 15.21 8.60 -23.24
C ASN A 275 14.80 9.76 -24.18
N PHE A 276 15.77 10.56 -24.63
CA PHE A 276 15.56 11.73 -25.46
C PHE A 276 16.88 12.17 -26.09
N ASN A 277 16.79 12.97 -27.15
CA ASN A 277 17.95 13.55 -27.82
C ASN A 277 18.12 15.04 -27.45
N ASN A 278 19.22 15.37 -26.77
CA ASN A 278 19.62 16.72 -26.41
C ASN A 278 20.94 17.15 -27.09
N GLY A 279 21.37 16.44 -28.13
CA GLY A 279 22.64 16.66 -28.81
C GLY A 279 23.84 15.88 -28.23
N ALA A 280 23.66 15.12 -27.15
CA ALA A 280 24.61 14.08 -26.73
C ALA A 280 24.61 12.89 -27.71
N THR A 281 25.52 11.92 -27.51
CA THR A 281 25.49 10.68 -28.30
C THR A 281 24.22 9.90 -27.97
N VAL A 282 23.34 9.69 -28.96
CA VAL A 282 22.18 8.80 -28.83
C VAL A 282 22.68 7.37 -28.60
N GLN A 283 22.09 6.67 -27.63
CA GLN A 283 22.48 5.30 -27.26
C GLN A 283 21.23 4.42 -27.11
N LYS A 284 21.32 3.16 -27.52
CA LYS A 284 20.45 2.09 -27.00
C LYS A 284 20.93 1.68 -25.61
N ILE A 285 20.12 0.91 -24.89
CA ILE A 285 20.54 0.37 -23.58
C ILE A 285 21.71 -0.60 -23.74
N SER A 286 21.74 -1.37 -24.83
CA SER A 286 22.87 -2.25 -25.17
C SER A 286 24.21 -1.52 -25.33
N ASP A 287 24.21 -0.27 -25.82
CA ASP A 287 25.42 0.53 -26.07
C ASP A 287 26.07 1.09 -24.79
N VAL A 288 25.35 1.06 -23.65
CA VAL A 288 25.86 1.60 -22.39
C VAL A 288 27.08 0.79 -21.93
N SER A 289 28.17 1.46 -21.56
CA SER A 289 29.43 0.83 -21.11
C SER A 289 29.21 -0.17 -19.98
N ALA A 290 29.97 -1.28 -20.00
CA ALA A 290 29.94 -2.29 -18.95
C ALA A 290 30.45 -1.79 -17.59
N GLN A 291 31.10 -0.62 -17.55
CA GLN A 291 31.52 0.05 -16.33
C GLN A 291 30.32 0.49 -15.46
N TYR A 292 29.16 0.73 -16.06
CA TYR A 292 27.96 1.15 -15.32
C TYR A 292 27.27 -0.06 -14.70
N ASP A 293 27.01 0.04 -13.40
CA ASP A 293 26.36 -1.00 -12.60
C ASP A 293 24.89 -0.71 -12.37
N ILE A 294 24.52 0.56 -12.33
CA ILE A 294 23.14 1.04 -12.31
C ILE A 294 22.94 1.97 -13.50
N ILE A 295 21.96 1.67 -14.35
CA ILE A 295 21.53 2.51 -15.46
C ILE A 295 20.19 3.14 -15.06
N ALA A 296 20.17 4.45 -14.86
CA ALA A 296 18.95 5.19 -14.53
C ALA A 296 18.32 5.73 -15.83
N VAL A 297 17.16 5.20 -16.22
CA VAL A 297 16.45 5.60 -17.44
C VAL A 297 15.72 6.93 -17.20
N SER A 298 16.07 7.94 -17.98
CA SER A 298 15.68 9.34 -17.78
C SER A 298 14.74 9.82 -18.90
N PHE A 299 13.46 10.06 -18.65
CA PHE A 299 12.74 9.94 -17.38
C PHE A 299 11.35 9.34 -17.62
N ALA A 300 10.68 8.98 -16.53
CA ALA A 300 9.24 8.80 -16.52
C ALA A 300 8.52 10.15 -16.69
N ASP A 301 7.38 10.15 -17.37
CA ASP A 301 6.54 11.32 -17.57
C ASP A 301 5.45 11.40 -16.49
N ALA A 302 5.09 12.62 -16.10
CA ALA A 302 3.89 12.85 -15.31
C ALA A 302 2.63 12.56 -16.13
N THR A 303 1.57 12.08 -15.47
CA THR A 303 0.24 11.95 -16.09
C THR A 303 -0.70 13.04 -15.58
N THR A 304 -1.93 13.08 -16.12
CA THR A 304 -3.00 13.95 -15.58
C THR A 304 -3.47 13.52 -14.20
N THR A 305 -3.15 12.30 -13.77
CA THR A 305 -3.50 11.78 -12.44
C THR A 305 -2.37 12.12 -11.46
N PRO A 306 -2.62 12.88 -10.38
CA PRO A 306 -1.59 13.26 -9.41
C PRO A 306 -0.80 12.07 -8.88
N GLY A 307 0.53 12.19 -8.88
CA GLY A 307 1.48 11.16 -8.47
C GLY A 307 1.67 9.99 -9.45
N ALA A 308 0.75 9.75 -10.39
CA ALA A 308 0.91 8.67 -11.36
C ALA A 308 1.92 9.06 -12.45
N ILE A 309 2.76 8.09 -12.81
CA ILE A 309 3.77 8.20 -13.85
C ILE A 309 3.48 7.27 -15.03
N THR A 310 4.00 7.62 -16.20
CA THR A 310 4.04 6.75 -17.37
C THR A 310 5.45 6.75 -17.97
N PHE A 311 5.74 5.87 -18.91
CA PHE A 311 7.00 5.87 -19.65
C PHE A 311 6.73 5.59 -21.12
N ASN A 312 7.20 6.49 -21.98
CA ASN A 312 7.13 6.35 -23.43
C ASN A 312 8.55 6.38 -24.00
N LEU A 313 9.02 5.27 -24.56
CA LEU A 313 10.32 5.24 -25.23
C LEU A 313 10.32 6.23 -26.41
N ASP A 314 11.27 7.17 -26.46
CA ASP A 314 11.43 8.13 -27.56
C ASP A 314 12.01 7.45 -28.82
N SER A 315 11.23 6.55 -29.40
CA SER A 315 11.66 5.73 -30.53
C SER A 315 12.11 6.60 -31.71
N ALA A 316 11.46 7.75 -31.92
CA ALA A 316 11.78 8.67 -33.01
C ALA A 316 13.10 9.41 -32.77
N GLY A 317 13.26 10.05 -31.61
CA GLY A 317 14.49 10.77 -31.27
C GLY A 317 15.70 9.85 -31.06
N LEU A 318 15.46 8.57 -30.78
CA LEU A 318 16.47 7.54 -30.59
C LEU A 318 16.71 6.67 -31.84
N GLY A 319 16.41 7.19 -33.04
CA GLY A 319 16.80 6.56 -34.30
C GLY A 319 16.06 5.26 -34.63
N GLY A 320 14.78 5.15 -34.28
CA GLY A 320 13.94 3.98 -34.53
C GLY A 320 14.11 2.87 -33.48
N TYR A 321 14.65 3.19 -32.30
CA TYR A 321 14.81 2.22 -31.22
C TYR A 321 13.45 1.74 -30.70
N THR A 322 13.12 0.47 -30.94
CA THR A 322 11.79 -0.07 -30.64
C THR A 322 11.65 -0.48 -29.17
N VAL A 323 10.41 -0.45 -28.67
CA VAL A 323 10.07 -0.92 -27.31
C VAL A 323 10.47 -2.39 -27.10
N ALA A 324 10.30 -3.25 -28.10
CA ALA A 324 10.69 -4.66 -28.01
C ALA A 324 12.21 -4.81 -27.82
N GLN A 325 13.00 -4.07 -28.60
CA GLN A 325 14.46 -4.07 -28.43
C GLN A 325 14.87 -3.47 -27.08
N PHE A 326 14.20 -2.41 -26.63
CA PHE A 326 14.46 -1.79 -25.33
C PHE A 326 14.26 -2.77 -24.17
N LYS A 327 13.14 -3.51 -24.16
CA LYS A 327 12.89 -4.55 -23.15
C LYS A 327 13.92 -5.68 -23.22
N ALA A 328 14.32 -6.10 -24.43
CA ALA A 328 15.36 -7.10 -24.62
C ALA A 328 16.73 -6.64 -24.10
N ASP A 329 17.10 -5.39 -24.36
CA ASP A 329 18.37 -4.81 -23.91
C ASP A 329 18.40 -4.66 -22.38
N ILE A 330 17.28 -4.27 -21.75
CA ILE A 330 17.15 -4.26 -20.28
C ILE A 330 17.36 -5.68 -19.72
N ALA A 331 16.71 -6.69 -20.31
CA ALA A 331 16.87 -8.07 -19.88
C ALA A 331 18.33 -8.55 -20.02
N ALA A 332 19.01 -8.17 -21.09
CA ALA A 332 20.42 -8.49 -21.30
C ALA A 332 21.34 -7.81 -20.27
N LYS A 333 21.11 -6.52 -19.95
CA LYS A 333 21.85 -5.82 -18.89
C LYS A 333 21.65 -6.47 -17.53
N LYS A 334 20.41 -6.86 -17.20
CA LYS A 334 20.11 -7.61 -15.98
C LYS A 334 20.80 -8.97 -15.92
N ALA A 335 20.80 -9.71 -17.04
CA ALA A 335 21.52 -10.98 -17.14
C ALA A 335 23.05 -10.80 -16.97
N ALA A 336 23.58 -9.63 -17.31
CA ALA A 336 24.98 -9.25 -17.07
C ALA A 336 25.22 -8.67 -15.65
N GLY A 337 24.27 -8.81 -14.73
CA GLY A 337 24.39 -8.35 -13.35
C GLY A 337 24.24 -6.84 -13.15
N LYS A 338 23.65 -6.13 -14.12
CA LYS A 338 23.42 -4.68 -14.04
C LYS A 338 22.00 -4.38 -13.58
N SER A 339 21.83 -3.30 -12.82
CA SER A 339 20.51 -2.75 -12.51
C SER A 339 20.08 -1.73 -13.55
N VAL A 340 18.80 -1.74 -13.90
CA VAL A 340 18.19 -0.72 -14.75
C VAL A 340 16.96 -0.18 -14.01
N VAL A 341 17.05 1.05 -13.52
CA VAL A 341 15.99 1.71 -12.75
C VAL A 341 15.30 2.78 -13.60
N LEU A 342 14.02 3.03 -13.32
CA LEU A 342 13.29 4.14 -13.94
C LEU A 342 13.45 5.39 -13.08
N SER A 343 14.00 6.46 -13.63
CA SER A 343 14.13 7.75 -12.94
C SER A 343 12.87 8.59 -13.10
N VAL A 344 12.42 9.18 -12.00
CA VAL A 344 11.22 10.03 -11.92
C VAL A 344 11.63 11.43 -11.53
N GLY A 345 11.37 12.39 -12.43
CA GLY A 345 11.65 13.81 -12.22
C GLY A 345 12.41 14.43 -13.39
N GLY A 346 13.61 14.91 -13.12
CA GLY A 346 14.41 15.74 -14.02
C GLY A 346 13.96 17.21 -14.04
N GLU A 347 14.80 18.07 -14.62
CA GLU A 347 14.61 19.53 -14.67
C GLU A 347 13.21 19.99 -15.11
N LYS A 348 12.56 19.24 -16.02
CA LYS A 348 11.22 19.55 -16.55
C LYS A 348 10.11 18.66 -15.99
N GLY A 349 10.42 17.78 -15.05
CA GLY A 349 9.47 16.89 -14.40
C GLY A 349 8.43 17.67 -13.59
N THR A 350 7.17 17.29 -13.72
CA THR A 350 6.05 17.93 -12.99
C THR A 350 5.35 16.98 -12.03
N ILE A 351 5.97 15.83 -11.74
CA ILE A 351 5.43 14.83 -10.82
C ILE A 351 5.35 15.44 -9.42
N THR A 352 4.18 15.32 -8.77
CA THR A 352 3.95 15.80 -7.40
C THR A 352 3.37 14.68 -6.57
N VAL A 353 3.96 14.45 -5.38
CA VAL A 353 3.52 13.45 -4.40
C VAL A 353 3.34 14.15 -3.06
N ASN A 354 2.12 14.61 -2.79
CA ASN A 354 1.82 15.52 -1.67
C ASN A 354 0.57 15.13 -0.88
N ASP A 355 -0.02 13.97 -1.17
CA ASP A 355 -1.08 13.35 -0.40
C ASP A 355 -1.00 11.80 -0.50
N SER A 356 -1.85 11.11 0.27
CA SER A 356 -1.87 9.64 0.29
C SER A 356 -2.27 9.03 -1.05
N THR A 357 -3.14 9.70 -1.80
CA THR A 357 -3.63 9.22 -3.11
C THR A 357 -2.52 9.28 -4.14
N SER A 358 -1.84 10.41 -4.28
CA SER A 358 -0.68 10.60 -5.15
C SER A 358 0.47 9.68 -4.78
N ALA A 359 0.71 9.40 -3.49
CA ALA A 359 1.68 8.40 -3.05
C ALA A 359 1.35 6.98 -3.54
N ASN A 360 0.08 6.58 -3.41
CA ASN A 360 -0.37 5.27 -3.90
C ASN A 360 -0.33 5.18 -5.43
N ASN A 361 -0.67 6.28 -6.12
CA ASN A 361 -0.60 6.37 -7.57
C ASN A 361 0.84 6.22 -8.08
N LEU A 362 1.82 6.87 -7.44
CA LEU A 362 3.24 6.70 -7.77
C LEU A 362 3.65 5.24 -7.59
N ALA A 363 3.36 4.65 -6.43
CA ALA A 363 3.74 3.27 -6.15
C ALA A 363 3.13 2.26 -7.14
N ASN A 364 1.84 2.42 -7.47
CA ASN A 364 1.14 1.53 -8.38
C ASN A 364 1.63 1.66 -9.82
N SER A 365 1.78 2.89 -10.31
CA SER A 365 2.22 3.14 -11.69
C SER A 365 3.69 2.77 -11.90
N ALA A 366 4.58 3.09 -10.94
CA ALA A 366 5.97 2.65 -10.97
C ALA A 366 6.08 1.12 -11.00
N TYR A 367 5.32 0.42 -10.14
CA TYR A 367 5.32 -1.04 -10.13
C TYR A 367 4.82 -1.62 -11.46
N ALA A 368 3.76 -1.05 -12.04
CA ALA A 368 3.26 -1.48 -13.35
C ALA A 368 4.32 -1.33 -14.45
N LEU A 369 5.03 -0.20 -14.51
CA LEU A 369 6.10 0.04 -15.46
C LEU A 369 7.30 -0.89 -15.23
N MET A 370 7.65 -1.18 -13.98
CA MET A 370 8.67 -2.18 -13.66
C MET A 370 8.31 -3.55 -14.21
N GLN A 371 7.05 -3.98 -14.06
CA GLN A 371 6.58 -5.26 -14.61
C GLN A 371 6.55 -5.24 -16.14
N GLU A 372 6.17 -4.12 -16.75
CA GLU A 372 6.04 -4.00 -18.19
C GLU A 372 7.41 -4.00 -18.91
N TYR A 373 8.38 -3.25 -18.38
CA TYR A 373 9.66 -3.00 -19.02
C TYR A 373 10.81 -3.82 -18.42
N GLY A 374 10.59 -4.43 -17.25
CA GLY A 374 11.58 -5.23 -16.56
C GLY A 374 12.55 -4.43 -15.70
N PHE A 375 12.25 -3.18 -15.34
CA PHE A 375 13.09 -2.37 -14.46
C PHE A 375 13.34 -3.05 -13.11
N THR A 376 14.54 -2.86 -12.54
CA THR A 376 14.93 -3.38 -11.22
C THR A 376 14.52 -2.47 -10.07
N GLY A 377 14.07 -1.25 -10.37
CA GLY A 377 13.53 -0.35 -9.38
C GLY A 377 13.36 1.08 -9.88
N ILE A 378 13.48 2.03 -8.96
CA ILE A 378 13.13 3.44 -9.17
C ILE A 378 14.25 4.35 -8.69
N ASP A 379 14.41 5.47 -9.39
CA ASP A 379 15.26 6.60 -8.99
C ASP A 379 14.40 7.84 -8.76
N ILE A 380 14.64 8.56 -7.66
CA ILE A 380 13.90 9.78 -7.29
C ILE A 380 14.76 11.01 -7.56
N ASP A 381 14.37 11.77 -8.58
CA ASP A 381 15.07 12.96 -9.10
C ASP A 381 14.09 14.14 -9.29
N LEU A 382 13.17 14.31 -8.35
CA LEU A 382 12.21 15.42 -8.33
C LEU A 382 12.89 16.73 -7.92
N GLU A 383 13.00 17.68 -8.85
CA GLU A 383 13.60 19.00 -8.61
C GLU A 383 12.57 20.10 -8.28
N ASN A 384 11.28 19.78 -8.34
CA ASN A 384 10.15 20.67 -8.05
C ASN A 384 9.67 20.58 -6.57
N GLY A 385 10.47 19.97 -5.70
CA GLY A 385 10.20 19.81 -4.27
C GLY A 385 9.65 18.42 -3.91
N LEU A 386 10.06 17.94 -2.73
CA LEU A 386 9.74 16.60 -2.23
C LEU A 386 9.05 16.70 -0.86
N ASN A 387 7.83 16.16 -0.74
CA ASN A 387 7.16 16.01 0.54
C ASN A 387 7.58 14.69 1.22
N PRO A 388 8.35 14.73 2.32
CA PRO A 388 8.93 13.52 2.89
C PRO A 388 7.90 12.53 3.44
N THR A 389 6.75 13.00 3.91
CA THR A 389 5.69 12.13 4.44
C THR A 389 5.15 11.21 3.34
N TYR A 390 4.72 11.80 2.23
CA TYR A 390 4.04 11.06 1.17
C TYR A 390 5.02 10.34 0.23
N MET A 391 6.23 10.88 0.04
CA MET A 391 7.27 10.13 -0.67
C MET A 391 7.72 8.89 0.11
N THR A 392 7.86 8.99 1.44
CA THR A 392 8.11 7.81 2.29
C THR A 392 6.99 6.78 2.12
N GLN A 393 5.73 7.20 2.17
CA GLN A 393 4.59 6.31 1.95
C GLN A 393 4.66 5.62 0.57
N ALA A 394 4.94 6.38 -0.49
CA ALA A 394 5.02 5.86 -1.85
C ALA A 394 6.11 4.80 -1.99
N LEU A 395 7.33 5.08 -1.50
CA LEU A 395 8.47 4.18 -1.62
C LEU A 395 8.31 2.91 -0.77
N ARG A 396 7.69 3.02 0.41
CA ARG A 396 7.32 1.85 1.22
C ARG A 396 6.25 0.98 0.56
N SER A 397 5.25 1.62 -0.06
CA SER A 397 4.21 0.93 -0.82
C SER A 397 4.77 0.25 -2.07
N LEU A 398 5.74 0.86 -2.75
CA LEU A 398 6.44 0.24 -3.87
C LEU A 398 7.30 -0.95 -3.42
N SER A 399 8.05 -0.78 -2.32
CA SER A 399 8.87 -1.85 -1.74
C SER A 399 8.04 -3.06 -1.31
N SER A 400 6.85 -2.87 -0.75
CA SER A 400 5.98 -3.99 -0.38
C SER A 400 5.43 -4.76 -1.60
N LYS A 401 5.28 -4.09 -2.75
CA LYS A 401 4.86 -4.71 -4.02
C LYS A 401 6.02 -5.44 -4.71
N ALA A 402 7.18 -4.79 -4.80
CA ALA A 402 8.34 -5.28 -5.55
C ALA A 402 9.21 -6.26 -4.76
N GLY A 403 9.12 -6.25 -3.43
CA GLY A 403 9.91 -7.10 -2.55
C GLY A 403 11.33 -6.59 -2.31
N PRO A 404 12.16 -7.38 -1.60
CA PRO A 404 13.46 -6.94 -1.06
C PRO A 404 14.55 -6.74 -2.13
N SER A 405 14.32 -7.17 -3.38
CA SER A 405 15.25 -6.94 -4.49
C SER A 405 15.08 -5.58 -5.17
N LEU A 406 14.11 -4.76 -4.72
CA LEU A 406 13.86 -3.43 -5.27
C LEU A 406 15.09 -2.53 -5.08
N VAL A 407 15.57 -1.94 -6.17
CA VAL A 407 16.60 -0.89 -6.12
C VAL A 407 15.93 0.47 -5.98
N ILE A 408 16.30 1.21 -4.93
CA ILE A 408 15.83 2.58 -4.72
C ILE A 408 17.04 3.50 -4.69
N THR A 409 17.15 4.38 -5.68
CA THR A 409 18.14 5.47 -5.68
C THR A 409 17.46 6.82 -5.58
N MET A 410 18.22 7.83 -5.17
CA MET A 410 17.78 9.22 -5.14
C MET A 410 18.90 10.11 -5.66
N ALA A 411 18.56 11.17 -6.40
CA ALA A 411 19.51 12.17 -6.87
C ALA A 411 19.11 13.60 -6.45
N PRO A 412 19.09 13.88 -5.14
CA PRO A 412 18.82 15.23 -4.65
C PRO A 412 19.82 16.26 -5.18
N GLN A 413 19.38 17.51 -5.30
CA GLN A 413 20.31 18.63 -5.41
C GLN A 413 21.01 18.84 -4.06
N THR A 414 22.13 19.58 -4.04
CA THR A 414 22.87 19.81 -2.79
C THR A 414 22.02 20.48 -1.70
N ILE A 415 21.11 21.38 -2.08
CA ILE A 415 20.23 22.11 -1.15
C ILE A 415 19.33 21.16 -0.34
N ASP A 416 18.98 20.01 -0.89
CA ASP A 416 18.04 19.07 -0.26
C ASP A 416 18.69 18.20 0.83
N MET A 417 20.02 18.23 0.92
CA MET A 417 20.84 17.37 1.79
C MET A 417 21.74 18.15 2.76
N GLN A 418 21.62 19.48 2.82
CA GLN A 418 22.43 20.31 3.75
C GLN A 418 22.17 20.03 5.24
N SER A 419 21.03 19.40 5.58
CA SER A 419 20.75 18.92 6.92
C SER A 419 19.72 17.78 6.90
N THR A 420 19.64 17.00 7.97
CA THR A 420 18.64 15.91 8.13
C THR A 420 17.19 16.38 8.09
N GLN A 421 16.96 17.69 8.12
CA GLN A 421 15.63 18.30 8.02
C GLN A 421 15.19 18.53 6.56
N GLY A 422 16.11 18.46 5.58
CA GLY A 422 15.79 18.57 4.16
C GLY A 422 14.84 17.46 3.71
N GLY A 423 13.96 17.75 2.75
CA GLY A 423 12.91 16.82 2.30
C GLY A 423 13.48 15.48 1.82
N TYR A 424 14.53 15.51 0.99
CA TYR A 424 15.22 14.31 0.55
C TYR A 424 15.93 13.60 1.68
N PHE A 425 16.71 14.31 2.50
CA PHE A 425 17.47 13.68 3.57
C PHE A 425 16.53 12.99 4.57
N LYS A 426 15.46 13.66 4.98
CA LYS A 426 14.44 13.07 5.86
C LYS A 426 13.79 11.83 5.24
N THR A 427 13.51 11.87 3.93
CA THR A 427 12.98 10.70 3.22
C THR A 427 13.99 9.56 3.22
N ALA A 428 15.25 9.81 2.84
CA ALA A 428 16.32 8.83 2.81
C ALA A 428 16.50 8.14 4.17
N LEU A 429 16.45 8.89 5.28
CA LEU A 429 16.48 8.34 6.64
C LEU A 429 15.22 7.51 6.97
N ASN A 430 14.03 7.98 6.58
CA ASN A 430 12.78 7.26 6.80
C ASN A 430 12.69 5.93 6.05
N ILE A 431 13.43 5.77 4.95
CA ILE A 431 13.48 4.54 4.14
C ILE A 431 14.84 3.83 4.19
N LYS A 432 15.68 4.16 5.19
CA LYS A 432 17.08 3.74 5.23
C LYS A 432 17.26 2.23 5.07
N ASP A 433 16.37 1.40 5.60
CA ASP A 433 16.44 -0.07 5.49
C ASP A 433 16.14 -0.63 4.08
N ILE A 434 15.55 0.18 3.18
CA ILE A 434 15.25 -0.21 1.79
C ILE A 434 15.94 0.66 0.74
N LEU A 435 16.66 1.70 1.17
CA LEU A 435 17.41 2.61 0.31
C LEU A 435 18.70 1.97 -0.18
N THR A 436 18.94 2.01 -1.49
CA THR A 436 20.18 1.51 -2.09
C THR A 436 21.30 2.55 -2.06
N VAL A 437 21.08 3.75 -2.62
CA VAL A 437 22.07 4.84 -2.62
C VAL A 437 21.44 6.20 -2.91
N VAL A 438 21.91 7.23 -2.21
CA VAL A 438 21.72 8.64 -2.55
C VAL A 438 22.92 9.10 -3.35
N ASN A 439 22.71 9.38 -4.63
CA ASN A 439 23.67 9.92 -5.57
C ASN A 439 23.43 11.43 -5.71
N MET A 440 23.74 12.20 -4.66
CA MET A 440 23.51 13.64 -4.66
C MET A 440 24.20 14.31 -5.86
N GLN A 441 23.56 15.32 -6.44
CA GLN A 441 24.08 16.08 -7.58
C GLN A 441 25.04 17.16 -7.09
N TYR A 442 26.36 16.95 -7.19
CA TYR A 442 27.40 17.90 -6.76
C TYR A 442 27.73 18.96 -7.83
N TYR A 443 26.72 19.41 -8.57
CA TYR A 443 26.84 20.32 -9.70
C TYR A 443 25.59 21.22 -9.82
N ASN A 444 25.64 22.25 -10.67
CA ASN A 444 24.58 23.27 -10.78
C ASN A 444 24.13 23.87 -9.42
N SER A 445 25.04 23.97 -8.46
CA SER A 445 24.73 24.23 -7.05
C SER A 445 25.31 25.57 -6.56
N GLY A 446 26.48 25.95 -7.05
CA GLY A 446 27.26 27.05 -6.49
C GLY A 446 28.09 26.61 -5.28
N SER A 447 28.10 27.39 -4.21
CA SER A 447 28.82 27.07 -2.97
C SER A 447 27.86 26.60 -1.89
N MET A 448 28.30 25.64 -1.06
CA MET A 448 27.52 25.03 0.02
C MET A 448 28.38 24.87 1.26
N ASN A 449 27.75 24.80 2.43
CA ASN A 449 28.46 24.50 3.66
C ASN A 449 28.77 23.01 3.75
N GLY A 450 30.00 22.65 4.12
CA GLY A 450 30.36 21.29 4.50
C GLY A 450 29.88 20.91 5.89
N CYS A 451 30.12 19.66 6.30
CA CYS A 451 29.79 19.18 7.65
C CYS A 451 30.54 19.93 8.77
N ASP A 452 31.68 20.58 8.46
CA ASP A 452 32.44 21.42 9.39
C ASP A 452 31.94 22.88 9.45
N GLY A 453 30.86 23.20 8.74
CA GLY A 453 30.25 24.52 8.67
C GLY A 453 30.96 25.52 7.75
N LYS A 454 32.07 25.15 7.10
CA LYS A 454 32.76 26.04 6.15
C LYS A 454 32.14 25.98 4.76
N VAL A 455 32.33 27.05 4.00
CA VAL A 455 31.82 27.16 2.62
C VAL A 455 32.80 26.52 1.64
N TYR A 456 32.29 25.64 0.78
CA TYR A 456 33.02 25.00 -0.31
C TYR A 456 32.34 25.31 -1.63
N SER A 457 33.12 25.57 -2.68
CA SER A 457 32.61 25.80 -4.03
C SER A 457 32.66 24.52 -4.87
N GLN A 458 31.59 24.27 -5.64
CA GLN A 458 31.55 23.16 -6.60
C GLN A 458 32.76 23.15 -7.54
N GLY A 459 33.08 21.97 -8.09
CA GLY A 459 34.24 21.81 -8.97
C GLY A 459 35.55 21.42 -8.25
N SER A 460 35.49 21.06 -6.96
CA SER A 460 36.68 20.75 -6.15
C SER A 460 36.54 19.45 -5.36
N VAL A 461 37.66 18.81 -5.02
CA VAL A 461 37.69 17.63 -4.15
C VAL A 461 37.08 17.92 -2.78
N ASP A 462 37.32 19.13 -2.25
CA ASP A 462 36.80 19.55 -0.96
C ASP A 462 35.27 19.67 -0.97
N PHE A 463 34.67 20.18 -2.05
CA PHE A 463 33.23 20.22 -2.19
C PHE A 463 32.60 18.82 -2.17
N LEU A 464 33.18 17.88 -2.92
CA LEU A 464 32.67 16.50 -2.97
C LEU A 464 32.75 15.84 -1.60
N THR A 465 33.90 15.95 -0.94
CA THR A 465 34.19 15.28 0.33
C THR A 465 33.47 15.92 1.53
N ALA A 466 33.44 17.25 1.60
CA ALA A 466 32.83 17.99 2.71
C ALA A 466 31.30 17.90 2.72
N LEU A 467 30.66 17.82 1.55
CA LEU A 467 29.21 17.61 1.47
C LEU A 467 28.82 16.13 1.61
N ALA A 468 29.62 15.19 1.09
CA ALA A 468 29.42 13.76 1.38
C ALA A 468 29.49 13.46 2.88
N CYS A 469 30.38 14.16 3.60
CA CYS A 469 30.48 14.09 5.06
C CYS A 469 29.15 14.38 5.76
N ILE A 470 28.33 15.32 5.27
CA ILE A 470 27.03 15.65 5.87
C ILE A 470 26.11 14.43 5.89
N GLN A 471 26.09 13.68 4.78
CA GLN A 471 25.27 12.46 4.65
C GLN A 471 25.80 11.33 5.55
N LEU A 472 27.13 11.14 5.56
CA LEU A 472 27.83 10.09 6.30
C LEU A 472 27.77 10.29 7.81
N GLU A 473 27.84 11.54 8.28
CA GLU A 473 27.73 11.88 9.71
C GLU A 473 26.26 12.11 10.13
N GLY A 474 25.37 12.41 9.19
CA GLY A 474 23.94 12.62 9.42
C GLY A 474 23.09 11.34 9.41
N GLY A 475 23.70 10.16 9.35
CA GLY A 475 23.04 8.89 9.68
C GLY A 475 22.81 7.93 8.52
N LEU A 476 23.18 8.25 7.28
CA LEU A 476 23.21 7.27 6.19
C LEU A 476 24.39 6.30 6.35
N ASP A 477 24.19 5.04 5.98
CA ASP A 477 25.30 4.10 5.89
C ASP A 477 26.24 4.50 4.72
N PRO A 478 27.56 4.31 4.81
CA PRO A 478 28.47 4.62 3.71
C PRO A 478 28.05 3.98 2.38
N SER A 479 27.49 2.77 2.42
CA SER A 479 26.99 2.06 1.24
C SER A 479 25.74 2.70 0.61
N GLN A 480 25.20 3.75 1.23
CA GLN A 480 24.05 4.52 0.76
C GLN A 480 24.44 5.93 0.29
N VAL A 481 25.73 6.25 0.20
CA VAL A 481 26.22 7.56 -0.24
C VAL A 481 27.07 7.40 -1.50
N GLY A 482 26.70 8.13 -2.56
CA GLY A 482 27.41 8.19 -3.83
C GLY A 482 27.65 9.63 -4.31
N ILE A 483 28.70 9.83 -5.10
CA ILE A 483 29.11 11.14 -5.60
C ILE A 483 28.60 11.35 -7.04
N GLY A 484 27.57 12.18 -7.22
CA GLY A 484 27.03 12.54 -8.53
C GLY A 484 27.72 13.74 -9.17
N VAL A 485 28.33 13.55 -10.35
CA VAL A 485 29.02 14.63 -11.09
C VAL A 485 28.73 14.58 -12.60
N PRO A 486 28.85 15.69 -13.34
CA PRO A 486 28.68 15.68 -14.79
C PRO A 486 29.77 14.85 -15.48
N ALA A 487 29.39 14.07 -16.49
CA ALA A 487 30.33 13.20 -17.23
C ALA A 487 31.34 14.00 -18.05
N SER A 488 30.94 15.20 -18.47
CA SER A 488 31.74 16.13 -19.26
C SER A 488 31.34 17.58 -18.95
N PRO A 489 32.12 18.58 -19.39
CA PRO A 489 31.73 19.99 -19.27
C PRO A 489 30.39 20.33 -19.93
N SER A 490 29.93 19.54 -20.92
CA SER A 490 28.64 19.73 -21.57
C SER A 490 27.48 19.05 -20.84
N GLY A 491 27.75 18.23 -19.83
CA GLY A 491 26.71 17.52 -19.08
C GLY A 491 25.90 18.43 -18.15
N ALA A 492 26.47 19.54 -17.69
CA ALA A 492 25.80 20.48 -16.79
C ALA A 492 26.24 21.91 -17.07
N GLY A 493 25.45 22.89 -16.61
CA GLY A 493 25.81 24.31 -16.73
C GLY A 493 27.03 24.69 -15.89
N SER A 494 27.30 23.97 -14.81
CA SER A 494 28.46 24.20 -13.95
C SER A 494 28.75 22.99 -13.04
N GLY A 495 29.92 22.95 -12.40
CA GLY A 495 30.28 21.91 -11.41
C GLY A 495 30.94 20.65 -11.97
N TYR A 496 31.25 20.60 -13.27
CA TYR A 496 32.10 19.55 -13.84
C TYR A 496 33.46 19.49 -13.13
N VAL A 497 33.93 18.27 -12.90
CA VAL A 497 35.27 17.97 -12.39
C VAL A 497 35.92 16.89 -13.24
N SER A 498 37.26 16.90 -13.35
CA SER A 498 37.97 15.83 -14.04
C SER A 498 37.83 14.49 -13.30
N PRO A 499 37.96 13.35 -13.99
CA PRO A 499 37.93 12.03 -13.34
C PRO A 499 38.94 11.89 -12.19
N THR A 500 40.11 12.54 -12.30
CA THR A 500 41.11 12.57 -11.22
C THR A 500 40.57 13.17 -9.93
N ILE A 501 39.77 14.24 -10.00
CA ILE A 501 39.17 14.86 -8.81
C ILE A 501 38.14 13.94 -8.16
N VAL A 502 37.34 13.23 -8.97
CA VAL A 502 36.40 12.20 -8.48
C VAL A 502 37.18 11.09 -7.77
N ASN A 503 38.23 10.57 -8.41
CA ASN A 503 39.06 9.50 -7.86
C ASN A 503 39.74 9.91 -6.54
N ASN A 504 40.20 11.16 -6.45
CA ASN A 504 40.79 11.73 -5.23
C ASN A 504 39.74 11.87 -4.12
N ALA A 505 38.52 12.30 -4.43
CA ALA A 505 37.44 12.37 -3.45
C ALA A 505 37.07 10.98 -2.90
N LEU A 506 37.00 9.97 -3.78
CA LEU A 506 36.76 8.59 -3.39
C LEU A 506 37.88 8.05 -2.48
N ASP A 507 39.15 8.31 -2.81
CA ASP A 507 40.29 7.95 -1.95
C ASP A 507 40.26 8.67 -0.61
N CYS A 508 39.89 9.94 -0.60
CA CYS A 508 39.84 10.73 0.62
C CYS A 508 38.80 10.16 1.57
N LEU A 509 37.60 9.87 1.08
CA LEU A 509 36.53 9.31 1.90
C LEU A 509 36.83 7.87 2.32
N THR A 510 37.29 7.01 1.42
CA THR A 510 37.44 5.56 1.70
C THR A 510 38.75 5.19 2.38
N ARG A 511 39.84 5.93 2.13
CA ARG A 511 41.21 5.61 2.59
C ARG A 511 41.89 6.74 3.34
N GLY A 512 41.35 7.97 3.32
CA GLY A 512 41.95 9.14 3.96
C GLY A 512 43.17 9.70 3.21
N THR A 513 43.33 9.35 1.93
CA THR A 513 44.42 9.77 1.05
C THR A 513 43.90 10.67 -0.07
N ASN A 514 44.75 11.50 -0.69
CA ASN A 514 44.36 12.39 -1.80
C ASN A 514 43.24 13.40 -1.44
N CYS A 515 43.08 13.71 -0.15
CA CYS A 515 42.20 14.79 0.32
C CYS A 515 42.71 16.17 -0.12
N GLY A 516 41.80 17.13 -0.23
CA GLY A 516 42.17 18.55 -0.35
C GLY A 516 42.41 19.17 1.03
N SER A 517 41.93 20.40 1.22
CA SER A 517 42.02 21.09 2.52
C SER A 517 41.04 20.52 3.55
N PHE A 518 39.92 19.96 3.09
CA PHE A 518 38.99 19.24 3.95
C PHE A 518 39.45 17.79 4.12
N LYS A 519 39.45 17.32 5.37
CA LYS A 519 39.74 15.94 5.71
C LYS A 519 38.63 15.37 6.61
N PRO A 520 37.92 14.32 6.16
CA PRO A 520 36.93 13.65 7.00
C PRO A 520 37.53 13.17 8.33
N SER A 521 36.72 13.20 9.39
CA SER A 521 37.11 12.78 10.75
C SER A 521 37.50 11.30 10.84
N LYS A 522 36.99 10.46 9.92
CA LYS A 522 37.23 9.03 9.79
C LYS A 522 37.13 8.60 8.33
N THR A 523 37.59 7.39 8.03
CA THR A 523 37.44 6.77 6.70
C THR A 523 36.14 5.96 6.60
N TYR A 524 35.65 5.83 5.37
CA TYR A 524 34.37 5.23 5.01
C TYR A 524 34.57 4.18 3.92
N PRO A 525 35.22 3.04 4.20
CA PRO A 525 35.54 2.04 3.18
C PRO A 525 34.31 1.46 2.50
N GLY A 526 33.13 1.50 3.14
CA GLY A 526 31.87 1.05 2.57
C GLY A 526 31.20 2.02 1.59
N LEU A 527 31.82 3.15 1.22
CA LEU A 527 31.23 4.15 0.32
C LEU A 527 30.72 3.51 -0.99
N ARG A 528 29.49 3.84 -1.43
CA ARG A 528 28.91 3.19 -2.63
C ARG A 528 29.71 3.45 -3.89
N GLY A 529 30.16 4.68 -4.13
CA GLY A 529 30.89 5.01 -5.36
C GLY A 529 30.45 6.33 -5.96
N ALA A 530 30.21 6.33 -7.27
CA ALA A 530 29.97 7.55 -8.04
C ALA A 530 28.78 7.40 -9.00
N MET A 531 28.23 8.55 -9.37
CA MET A 531 27.14 8.68 -10.33
C MET A 531 27.52 9.73 -11.37
N THR A 532 27.01 9.58 -12.59
CA THR A 532 27.12 10.64 -13.57
C THR A 532 25.86 10.93 -14.39
N TRP A 533 25.63 12.22 -14.60
CA TRP A 533 24.83 12.75 -15.68
C TRP A 533 25.75 13.09 -16.87
N SER A 534 25.75 12.34 -17.96
CA SER A 534 24.97 11.13 -18.29
C SER A 534 25.84 10.16 -19.09
N THR A 535 25.39 8.91 -19.26
CA THR A 535 26.05 7.91 -20.14
C THR A 535 26.23 8.44 -21.57
N ASN A 536 25.24 9.17 -22.08
CA ASN A 536 25.24 9.77 -23.40
C ASN A 536 26.31 10.88 -23.54
N TRP A 537 26.46 11.71 -22.51
CA TRP A 537 27.50 12.75 -22.47
C TRP A 537 28.90 12.15 -22.27
N ASP A 538 29.03 11.08 -21.49
CA ASP A 538 30.28 10.31 -21.38
C ASP A 538 30.68 9.72 -22.73
N ALA A 539 29.74 9.05 -23.42
CA ALA A 539 29.97 8.50 -24.75
C ALA A 539 30.39 9.57 -25.76
N LYS A 540 29.76 10.76 -25.73
CA LYS A 540 30.14 11.90 -26.57
C LYS A 540 31.55 12.42 -26.26
N ALA A 541 31.98 12.32 -25.01
CA ALA A 541 33.33 12.66 -24.57
C ALA A 541 34.33 11.48 -24.72
N GLY A 542 34.01 10.45 -25.51
CA GLY A 542 34.89 9.31 -25.75
C GLY A 542 34.99 8.32 -24.58
N SER A 543 33.96 8.27 -23.71
CA SER A 543 33.90 7.44 -22.51
C SER A 543 35.04 7.71 -21.50
N ALA A 544 35.62 8.91 -21.53
CA ALA A 544 36.78 9.26 -20.71
C ALA A 544 36.46 9.22 -19.21
N TRP A 545 35.22 9.52 -18.82
CA TRP A 545 34.81 9.53 -17.42
C TRP A 545 34.63 8.10 -16.90
N SER A 546 33.82 7.27 -17.57
CA SER A 546 33.58 5.90 -17.10
C SER A 546 34.82 5.02 -17.17
N ASN A 547 35.70 5.20 -18.16
CA ASN A 547 36.96 4.45 -18.27
C ASN A 547 37.98 4.78 -17.17
N SER A 548 37.84 5.92 -16.49
CA SER A 548 38.72 6.32 -15.38
C SER A 548 38.06 6.10 -14.01
N VAL A 549 36.81 6.49 -13.85
CA VAL A 549 36.08 6.39 -12.58
C VAL A 549 35.56 4.98 -12.33
N GLY A 550 35.13 4.25 -13.35
CA GLY A 550 34.64 2.87 -13.22
C GLY A 550 35.64 1.93 -12.56
N PRO A 551 36.84 1.74 -13.14
CA PRO A 551 37.88 0.91 -12.52
C PRO A 551 38.28 1.39 -11.13
N LYS A 552 38.24 2.71 -10.87
CA LYS A 552 38.50 3.26 -9.53
C LYS A 552 37.46 2.80 -8.53
N VAL A 553 36.18 2.94 -8.87
CA VAL A 553 35.03 2.54 -8.04
C VAL A 553 35.06 1.03 -7.80
N HIS A 554 35.27 0.22 -8.84
CA HIS A 554 35.34 -1.25 -8.69
C HIS A 554 36.55 -1.74 -7.89
N GLY A 555 37.60 -0.91 -7.74
CA GLY A 555 38.79 -1.17 -6.93
C GLY A 555 38.78 -0.55 -5.52
N LEU A 556 37.64 -0.02 -5.06
CA LEU A 556 37.48 0.47 -3.69
C LEU A 556 37.57 -0.68 -2.66
N PRO A 557 38.00 -0.39 -1.42
CA PRO A 557 38.34 -1.40 -0.41
C PRO A 557 37.15 -2.18 0.16
#